data_AF-A0A251UVH7-F1
#
_entry.id   AF-A0A251UVH7-F1
#
_cell.length_a   1.000
_cell.length_b   1.000
_cell.length_c   1.000
_cell.angle_alpha   90.00
_cell.angle_beta   90.00
_cell.angle_gamma   90.00
#
_symmetry.space_group_name_H-M   'P 1'
#
loop_
_entity.id
_entity.type
_entity.pdbx_description
1 polymer ?
#
loop_
_entity_poly.entity_id
_entity_poly.type
_entity_poly.pdbx_seq_one_letter_code
_entity_poly.pdbx_strand_id
1 'polypeptide(L)'
;MEFWNMWPSQLTYLDLSSNNFDGPVPNVSSTLRWLDLSRNKFYGGISFLCQISDQSLSFLDLSHNSFTGKIPECLWHFKDLKVLNLGQNNFHGRLHTSIGYLINLEVLYLYNNSFLGELPSSLKNCSMLTFFVLGANEFSGYMPIWIGERLAGLYALSLTSNQFFGAIPLQLCQLLFLQILDLSNNKLRGTIPSCLNNIIAMVDNGLSPYQNLHSYNGSRYIDQVRFNKLSYVYMLLFLFGYIIRTTY
;
A
#
# COMPACT_ATOMS: atom_id res chain seq x y z
N MET A 1 16.15 -22.98 -22.62
CA MET A 1 16.91 -22.99 -21.35
C MET A 1 16.26 -21.98 -20.44
N GLU A 2 15.64 -22.43 -19.36
CA GLU A 2 14.97 -21.53 -18.41
C GLU A 2 16.04 -20.74 -17.65
N PHE A 3 16.05 -19.42 -17.86
CA PHE A 3 16.87 -18.42 -17.17
C PHE A 3 16.97 -18.63 -15.64
N TRP A 4 15.94 -19.22 -15.05
CA TRP A 4 15.77 -19.48 -13.62
C TRP A 4 16.66 -20.58 -13.05
N ASN A 5 17.08 -21.57 -13.86
CA ASN A 5 17.95 -22.67 -13.41
C ASN A 5 19.43 -22.25 -13.26
N MET A 6 19.76 -21.00 -13.60
CA MET A 6 21.12 -20.45 -13.50
C MET A 6 21.31 -19.52 -12.30
N TRP A 7 20.30 -19.33 -11.45
CA TRP A 7 20.39 -18.39 -10.36
C TRP A 7 21.28 -18.88 -9.21
N PRO A 8 22.06 -17.99 -8.57
CA PRO A 8 22.81 -18.34 -7.38
C PRO A 8 21.86 -18.80 -6.28
N SER A 9 22.14 -19.95 -5.66
CA SER A 9 21.37 -20.50 -4.53
C SER A 9 21.38 -19.62 -3.28
N GLN A 10 22.19 -18.55 -3.28
CA GLN A 10 22.33 -17.58 -2.19
C GLN A 10 21.95 -16.17 -2.62
N LEU A 11 21.17 -16.01 -3.69
CA LEU A 11 20.75 -14.68 -4.13
C LEU A 11 19.87 -14.03 -3.05
N THR A 12 20.29 -12.86 -2.56
CA THR A 12 19.57 -12.08 -1.55
C THR A 12 18.89 -10.84 -2.13
N TYR A 13 19.34 -10.39 -3.29
CA TYR A 13 18.85 -9.20 -3.97
C TYR A 13 18.56 -9.54 -5.43
N LEU A 14 17.34 -9.26 -5.86
CA LEU A 14 16.96 -9.34 -7.26
C LEU A 14 16.10 -8.13 -7.63
N ASP A 15 16.52 -7.45 -8.70
CA ASP A 15 15.74 -6.44 -9.39
C ASP A 15 15.68 -6.81 -10.88
N LEU A 16 14.48 -7.11 -11.35
CA LEU A 16 14.14 -7.33 -12.77
C LEU A 16 13.13 -6.28 -13.25
N SER A 17 12.97 -5.19 -12.51
CA SER A 17 11.93 -4.20 -12.76
C SER A 17 12.06 -3.52 -14.12
N SER A 18 10.96 -2.96 -14.63
CA SER A 18 10.94 -2.14 -15.85
C SER A 18 11.44 -2.85 -17.10
N ASN A 19 10.99 -4.09 -17.29
CA ASN A 19 11.34 -4.93 -18.42
C ASN A 19 10.06 -5.42 -19.15
N ASN A 20 10.24 -6.35 -20.08
CA ASN A 20 9.16 -6.94 -20.87
C ASN A 20 8.97 -8.43 -20.56
N PHE A 21 9.42 -8.90 -19.38
CA PHE A 21 9.32 -10.30 -18.98
C PHE A 21 7.85 -10.70 -18.83
N ASP A 22 7.50 -11.87 -19.36
CA ASP A 22 6.17 -12.45 -19.26
C ASP A 22 6.24 -13.87 -18.70
N GLY A 23 5.08 -14.52 -18.60
CA GLY A 23 4.97 -15.86 -18.03
C GLY A 23 4.67 -15.85 -16.52
N PRO A 24 4.38 -17.04 -15.96
CA PRO A 24 4.41 -17.23 -14.52
C PRO A 24 5.84 -17.12 -14.00
N VAL A 25 5.99 -16.49 -12.84
CA VAL A 25 7.27 -16.46 -12.13
C VAL A 25 7.48 -17.84 -11.48
N PRO A 26 8.57 -18.54 -11.81
CA PRO A 26 8.89 -19.81 -11.16
C PRO A 26 9.46 -19.57 -9.76
N ASN A 27 9.86 -20.65 -9.11
CA ASN A 27 10.42 -20.58 -7.77
C ASN A 27 11.68 -19.71 -7.73
N VAL A 28 11.76 -18.88 -6.69
CA VAL A 28 12.87 -17.97 -6.44
C VAL A 28 13.79 -18.50 -5.34
N SER A 29 14.99 -17.92 -5.19
CA SER A 29 15.93 -18.29 -4.14
C SER A 29 15.29 -18.16 -2.75
N SER A 30 15.53 -19.13 -1.88
CA SER A 30 14.96 -19.16 -0.53
C SER A 30 15.56 -18.11 0.41
N THR A 31 16.64 -17.44 0.00
CA THR A 31 17.39 -16.43 0.76
C THR A 31 17.07 -14.99 0.35
N LEU A 32 16.06 -14.77 -0.49
CA LEU A 32 15.75 -13.44 -1.00
C LEU A 32 15.30 -12.50 0.11
N ARG A 33 15.95 -11.33 0.16
CA ARG A 33 15.61 -10.21 1.04
C ARG A 33 14.97 -9.07 0.27
N TRP A 34 15.38 -8.90 -0.98
CA TRP A 34 14.86 -7.88 -1.88
C TRP A 34 14.41 -8.52 -3.18
N LEU A 35 13.14 -8.32 -3.51
CA LEU A 35 12.56 -8.77 -4.77
C LEU A 35 11.77 -7.64 -5.43
N ASP A 36 12.30 -7.12 -6.54
CA ASP A 36 11.60 -6.19 -7.41
C ASP A 36 11.36 -6.84 -8.78
N LEU A 37 10.09 -7.13 -9.07
CA LEU A 37 9.62 -7.64 -10.36
C LEU A 37 8.70 -6.63 -11.06
N SER A 38 8.66 -5.39 -10.57
CA SER A 38 7.67 -4.41 -10.97
C SER A 38 7.78 -4.02 -12.45
N ARG A 39 6.70 -3.50 -13.04
CA ARG A 39 6.68 -2.97 -14.42
C ARG A 39 7.16 -4.01 -15.44
N ASN A 40 6.49 -5.14 -15.46
CA ASN A 40 6.70 -6.24 -16.40
C ASN A 40 5.34 -6.76 -16.94
N LYS A 41 5.32 -7.95 -17.51
CA LYS A 41 4.13 -8.65 -18.02
C LYS A 41 3.93 -10.01 -17.32
N PHE A 42 4.47 -10.19 -16.12
CA PHE A 42 4.30 -11.43 -15.36
C PHE A 42 2.82 -11.67 -15.04
N TYR A 43 2.41 -12.93 -15.04
CA TYR A 43 1.03 -13.33 -14.73
C TYR A 43 0.98 -14.58 -13.84
N GLY A 44 -0.22 -15.01 -13.47
CA GLY A 44 -0.42 -16.13 -12.56
C GLY A 44 -0.40 -15.71 -11.09
N GLY A 45 -0.39 -16.68 -10.19
CA GLY A 45 -0.39 -16.45 -8.73
C GLY A 45 1.02 -16.27 -8.16
N ILE A 46 1.11 -15.69 -6.96
CA ILE A 46 2.38 -15.37 -6.29
C ILE A 46 2.83 -16.42 -5.26
N SER A 47 2.35 -17.66 -5.38
CA SER A 47 2.73 -18.75 -4.46
C SER A 47 4.21 -19.15 -4.53
N PHE A 48 4.94 -18.71 -5.56
CA PHE A 48 6.40 -18.88 -5.64
C PHE A 48 7.13 -18.25 -4.44
N LEU A 49 6.54 -17.23 -3.81
CA LEU A 49 7.06 -16.60 -2.58
C LEU A 49 7.15 -17.59 -1.42
N CYS A 50 6.31 -18.63 -1.40
CA CYS A 50 6.30 -19.60 -0.30
C CYS A 50 7.56 -20.49 -0.25
N GLN A 51 8.43 -20.41 -1.26
CA GLN A 51 9.74 -21.07 -1.24
C GLN A 51 10.80 -20.28 -0.46
N ILE A 52 10.52 -19.02 -0.09
CA ILE A 52 11.39 -18.18 0.74
C ILE A 52 11.24 -18.63 2.20
N SER A 53 11.89 -19.75 2.51
CA SER A 53 11.71 -20.47 3.78
C SER A 53 12.38 -19.80 4.98
N ASP A 54 13.38 -18.94 4.75
CA ASP A 54 14.10 -18.25 5.82
C ASP A 54 13.36 -17.03 6.38
N GLN A 55 12.21 -16.69 5.78
CA GLN A 55 11.34 -15.57 6.15
C GLN A 55 12.04 -14.19 6.13
N SER A 56 13.15 -14.06 5.40
CA SER A 56 14.03 -12.88 5.44
C SER A 56 13.64 -11.75 4.47
N LEU A 57 12.54 -11.90 3.72
CA LEU A 57 12.09 -10.92 2.73
C LEU A 57 11.72 -9.60 3.42
N SER A 58 12.43 -8.53 3.07
CA SER A 58 12.24 -7.18 3.63
C SER A 58 11.64 -6.20 2.61
N PHE A 59 11.80 -6.47 1.32
CA PHE A 59 11.27 -5.66 0.23
C PHE A 59 10.63 -6.55 -0.84
N LEU A 60 9.37 -6.25 -1.18
CA LEU A 60 8.65 -6.90 -2.26
C LEU A 60 7.88 -5.88 -3.09
N ASP A 61 8.28 -5.71 -4.34
CA ASP A 61 7.54 -4.94 -5.33
C ASP A 61 7.19 -5.82 -6.54
N LEU A 62 5.89 -6.09 -6.70
CA LEU A 62 5.31 -6.84 -7.82
C LEU A 62 4.41 -5.95 -8.68
N SER A 63 4.44 -4.64 -8.46
CA SER A 63 3.48 -3.71 -9.06
C SER A 63 3.58 -3.62 -10.57
N HIS A 64 2.53 -3.14 -11.24
CA HIS A 64 2.49 -2.98 -12.70
C HIS A 64 2.80 -4.29 -13.44
N ASN A 65 2.03 -5.33 -13.15
CA ASN A 65 2.10 -6.64 -13.81
C ASN A 65 0.67 -7.14 -14.09
N SER A 66 0.53 -8.42 -14.43
CA SER A 66 -0.75 -9.10 -14.62
C SER A 66 -0.94 -10.24 -13.62
N PHE A 67 -0.32 -10.18 -12.43
CA PHE A 67 -0.52 -11.18 -11.38
C PHE A 67 -1.98 -11.25 -10.96
N THR A 68 -2.44 -12.43 -10.57
CA THR A 68 -3.84 -12.69 -10.22
C THR A 68 -3.98 -13.63 -9.04
N GLY A 69 -5.20 -13.94 -8.65
CA GLY A 69 -5.51 -14.80 -7.51
C GLY A 69 -5.54 -14.07 -6.18
N LYS A 70 -5.59 -14.86 -5.10
CA LYS A 70 -5.53 -14.37 -3.72
C LYS A 70 -4.08 -14.26 -3.26
N ILE A 71 -3.82 -13.40 -2.29
CA ILE A 71 -2.52 -13.34 -1.60
C ILE A 71 -2.33 -14.65 -0.80
N PRO A 72 -1.25 -15.42 -1.02
CA PRO A 72 -0.98 -16.66 -0.31
C PRO A 72 -0.62 -16.40 1.16
N GLU A 73 -0.97 -17.33 2.05
CA GLU A 73 -0.80 -17.17 3.48
C GLU A 73 0.67 -17.01 3.91
N CYS A 74 1.59 -17.65 3.19
CA CYS A 74 3.02 -17.59 3.46
C CYS A 74 3.59 -16.16 3.42
N LEU A 75 2.98 -15.24 2.65
CA LEU A 75 3.43 -13.85 2.57
C LEU A 75 3.39 -13.17 3.94
N TRP A 76 2.42 -13.54 4.78
CA TRP A 76 2.23 -12.94 6.10
C TRP A 76 3.27 -13.40 7.13
N HIS A 77 4.14 -14.36 6.80
CA HIS A 77 5.22 -14.82 7.68
C HIS A 77 6.48 -13.98 7.56
N PHE A 78 6.60 -13.10 6.55
CA PHE A 78 7.75 -12.22 6.38
C PHE A 78 7.72 -11.05 7.38
N LYS A 79 8.04 -11.32 8.65
CA LYS A 79 7.97 -10.32 9.73
C LYS A 79 8.91 -9.15 9.53
N ASP A 80 9.97 -9.34 8.76
CA ASP A 80 10.93 -8.30 8.39
C ASP A 80 10.50 -7.48 7.17
N LEU A 81 9.35 -7.79 6.57
CA LEU A 81 8.82 -7.07 5.41
C LEU A 81 8.46 -5.64 5.78
N LYS A 82 9.09 -4.70 5.08
CA LYS A 82 8.92 -3.26 5.26
C LYS A 82 8.16 -2.63 4.11
N VAL A 83 8.37 -3.11 2.89
CA VAL A 83 7.65 -2.64 1.70
C VAL A 83 6.93 -3.80 1.06
N LEU A 84 5.61 -3.65 0.93
CA LEU A 84 4.76 -4.53 0.15
C LEU A 84 4.01 -3.70 -0.89
N ASN A 85 4.42 -3.82 -2.15
CA ASN A 85 3.77 -3.17 -3.28
C ASN A 85 3.22 -4.20 -4.27
N LEU A 86 1.90 -4.32 -4.31
CA LEU A 86 1.13 -5.19 -5.19
C LEU A 86 0.26 -4.39 -6.16
N GLY A 87 0.45 -3.07 -6.24
CA GLY A 87 -0.43 -2.18 -6.99
C GLY A 87 -0.44 -2.43 -8.50
N GLN A 88 -1.54 -2.10 -9.18
CA GLN A 88 -1.74 -2.34 -10.62
C GLN A 88 -1.50 -3.80 -11.03
N ASN A 89 -2.34 -4.69 -10.51
CA ASN A 89 -2.40 -6.10 -10.86
C ASN A 89 -3.88 -6.53 -10.91
N ASN A 90 -4.12 -7.84 -11.01
CA ASN A 90 -5.45 -8.46 -11.01
C ASN A 90 -5.69 -9.32 -9.75
N PHE A 91 -5.12 -8.92 -8.60
CA PHE A 91 -5.34 -9.62 -7.34
C PHE A 91 -6.78 -9.43 -6.87
N HIS A 92 -7.34 -10.45 -6.23
CA HIS A 92 -8.73 -10.42 -5.77
C HIS A 92 -8.95 -11.14 -4.44
N GLY A 93 -10.15 -11.00 -3.89
CA GLY A 93 -10.54 -11.59 -2.61
C GLY A 93 -10.31 -10.66 -1.42
N ARG A 94 -10.48 -11.20 -0.21
CA ARG A 94 -10.37 -10.44 1.03
C ARG A 94 -8.93 -10.43 1.54
N LEU A 95 -8.54 -9.34 2.19
CA LEU A 95 -7.31 -9.34 2.98
C LEU A 95 -7.45 -10.29 4.17
N HIS A 96 -6.44 -11.13 4.37
CA HIS A 96 -6.43 -12.08 5.48
C HIS A 96 -6.07 -11.38 6.78
N THR A 97 -6.58 -11.86 7.91
CA THR A 97 -6.25 -11.29 9.23
C THR A 97 -4.77 -11.44 9.58
N SER A 98 -4.06 -12.40 8.98
CA SER A 98 -2.62 -12.59 9.19
C SER A 98 -1.75 -11.42 8.72
N ILE A 99 -2.25 -10.47 7.93
CA ILE A 99 -1.52 -9.24 7.57
C ILE A 99 -1.00 -8.48 8.81
N GLY A 100 -1.68 -8.59 9.95
CA GLY A 100 -1.24 -8.01 11.22
C GLY A 100 0.04 -8.65 11.80
N TYR A 101 0.62 -9.67 11.17
CA TYR A 101 1.92 -10.23 11.52
C TYR A 101 3.09 -9.45 10.89
N LEU A 102 2.83 -8.62 9.88
CA LEU A 102 3.82 -7.75 9.25
C LEU A 102 4.07 -6.49 10.12
N ILE A 103 4.60 -6.71 11.32
CA ILE A 103 4.74 -5.67 12.36
C ILE A 103 5.75 -4.57 11.99
N ASN A 104 6.68 -4.87 11.07
CA ASN A 104 7.68 -3.93 10.57
C ASN A 104 7.25 -3.24 9.26
N LEU A 105 6.01 -3.44 8.81
CA LEU A 105 5.54 -2.91 7.54
C LEU A 105 5.46 -1.38 7.59
N GLU A 106 6.20 -0.72 6.71
CA GLU A 106 6.28 0.73 6.56
C GLU A 106 5.43 1.21 5.37
N VAL A 107 5.37 0.43 4.29
CA VAL A 107 4.67 0.77 3.04
C VAL A 107 3.75 -0.38 2.62
N LEU A 108 2.47 -0.07 2.44
CA LEU A 108 1.46 -1.01 1.94
C LEU A 108 0.69 -0.40 0.76
N TYR A 109 1.00 -0.91 -0.44
CA TYR A 109 0.39 -0.51 -1.70
C TYR A 109 -0.37 -1.66 -2.34
N LEU A 110 -1.70 -1.52 -2.39
CA LEU A 110 -2.61 -2.52 -2.98
C LEU A 110 -3.49 -1.93 -4.08
N TYR A 111 -3.22 -0.69 -4.50
CA TYR A 111 -4.10 0.07 -5.37
C TYR A 111 -4.31 -0.56 -6.75
N ASN A 112 -5.44 -0.28 -7.38
CA ASN A 112 -5.79 -0.76 -8.72
C ASN A 112 -5.69 -2.30 -8.82
N ASN A 113 -6.56 -2.97 -8.06
CA ASN A 113 -6.76 -4.42 -8.02
C ASN A 113 -8.28 -4.67 -7.82
N SER A 114 -8.67 -5.91 -7.51
CA SER A 114 -10.05 -6.31 -7.21
C SER A 114 -10.19 -6.87 -5.78
N PHE A 115 -9.47 -6.29 -4.81
CA PHE A 115 -9.64 -6.66 -3.40
C PHE A 115 -11.01 -6.22 -2.89
N LEU A 116 -11.64 -7.07 -2.07
CA LEU A 116 -13.02 -6.85 -1.60
C LEU A 116 -13.17 -7.05 -0.10
N GLY A 117 -14.30 -6.59 0.45
CA GLY A 117 -14.66 -6.77 1.86
C GLY A 117 -14.05 -5.71 2.78
N GLU A 118 -14.19 -5.92 4.08
CA GLU A 118 -13.71 -4.96 5.09
C GLU A 118 -12.21 -5.08 5.35
N LEU A 119 -11.60 -3.99 5.82
CA LEU A 119 -10.22 -4.03 6.30
C LEU A 119 -10.14 -4.84 7.61
N PRO A 120 -9.32 -5.90 7.68
CA PRO A 120 -9.21 -6.68 8.89
C PRO A 120 -8.65 -5.85 10.05
N SER A 121 -9.25 -5.99 11.23
CA SER A 121 -8.86 -5.21 12.42
C SER A 121 -7.42 -5.48 12.89
N SER A 122 -6.82 -6.58 12.44
CA SER A 122 -5.42 -6.92 12.72
C SER A 122 -4.40 -6.01 12.02
N LEU A 123 -4.76 -5.28 10.95
CA LEU A 123 -3.87 -4.28 10.33
C LEU A 123 -3.43 -3.20 11.33
N LYS A 124 -4.18 -3.00 12.42
CA LYS A 124 -3.80 -2.09 13.52
C LYS A 124 -2.46 -2.45 14.18
N ASN A 125 -1.95 -3.66 13.96
CA ASN A 125 -0.65 -4.12 14.46
C ASN A 125 0.52 -3.67 13.58
N CYS A 126 0.26 -3.24 12.33
CA CYS A 126 1.27 -2.67 11.43
C CYS A 126 1.51 -1.19 11.78
N SER A 127 1.88 -0.91 13.04
CA SER A 127 1.98 0.47 13.57
C SER A 127 3.16 1.28 12.99
N MET A 128 4.04 0.64 12.22
CA MET A 128 5.14 1.29 11.50
C MET A 128 4.72 1.85 10.14
N LEU A 129 3.46 1.68 9.73
CA LEU A 129 2.97 2.18 8.45
C LEU A 129 3.11 3.70 8.36
N THR A 130 3.75 4.11 7.26
CA THR A 130 3.94 5.50 6.84
C THR A 130 3.16 5.78 5.55
N PHE A 131 3.02 4.78 4.68
CA PHE A 131 2.25 4.86 3.45
C PHE A 131 1.21 3.73 3.36
N PHE A 132 -0.05 4.11 3.26
CA PHE A 132 -1.17 3.18 3.19
C PHE A 132 -2.11 3.56 2.04
N VAL A 133 -1.93 2.92 0.88
CA VAL A 133 -2.62 3.27 -0.37
C VAL A 133 -3.34 2.05 -0.92
N LEU A 134 -4.67 2.11 -0.86
CA LEU A 134 -5.61 1.03 -1.20
C LEU A 134 -6.55 1.39 -2.35
N GLY A 135 -6.31 2.52 -3.02
CA GLY A 135 -7.28 3.10 -3.94
C GLY A 135 -7.65 2.20 -5.13
N ALA A 136 -8.80 2.43 -5.75
CA ALA A 136 -9.29 1.65 -6.90
C ALA A 136 -9.34 0.14 -6.61
N ASN A 137 -10.18 -0.23 -5.63
CA ASN A 137 -10.51 -1.59 -5.23
C ASN A 137 -12.01 -1.66 -4.89
N GLU A 138 -12.46 -2.79 -4.33
CA GLU A 138 -13.82 -3.03 -3.87
C GLU A 138 -13.90 -3.15 -2.34
N PHE A 139 -12.98 -2.52 -1.59
CA PHE A 139 -13.03 -2.52 -0.13
C PHE A 139 -14.30 -1.83 0.36
N SER A 140 -14.95 -2.41 1.36
CA SER A 140 -16.25 -1.97 1.89
C SER A 140 -16.21 -1.83 3.41
N GLY A 141 -17.35 -1.44 4.01
CA GLY A 141 -17.47 -1.28 5.45
C GLY A 141 -17.23 0.16 5.91
N TYR A 142 -17.21 0.35 7.23
CA TYR A 142 -16.84 1.62 7.84
C TYR A 142 -15.32 1.83 7.76
N MET A 143 -14.90 3.09 7.64
CA MET A 143 -13.51 3.45 7.90
C MET A 143 -13.15 3.08 9.35
N PRO A 144 -12.16 2.22 9.58
CA PRO A 144 -11.87 1.77 10.93
C PRO A 144 -11.24 2.86 11.80
N ILE A 145 -11.74 3.02 13.02
CA ILE A 145 -11.22 3.99 14.01
C ILE A 145 -9.74 3.77 14.33
N TRP A 146 -9.27 2.52 14.24
CA TRP A 146 -7.89 2.16 14.54
C TRP A 146 -6.88 2.77 13.57
N ILE A 147 -7.30 3.25 12.39
CA ILE A 147 -6.42 3.98 11.48
C ILE A 147 -5.85 5.20 12.21
N GLY A 148 -6.71 6.00 12.83
CA GLY A 148 -6.30 7.17 13.61
C GLY A 148 -5.60 6.82 14.92
N GLU A 149 -6.09 5.79 15.62
CA GLU A 149 -5.60 5.44 16.97
C GLU A 149 -4.24 4.72 16.97
N ARG A 150 -3.89 4.03 15.88
CA ARG A 150 -2.76 3.08 15.86
C ARG A 150 -1.71 3.37 14.80
N LEU A 151 -2.06 4.08 13.73
CA LEU A 151 -1.14 4.38 12.63
C LEU A 151 -0.63 5.82 12.67
N ALA A 152 -0.22 6.29 13.86
CA ALA A 152 0.15 7.68 14.08
C ALA A 152 1.31 8.17 13.21
N GLY A 153 2.14 7.27 12.66
CA GLY A 153 3.25 7.57 11.76
C GLY A 153 2.87 7.77 10.29
N LEU A 154 1.59 7.71 9.92
CA LEU A 154 1.17 7.86 8.53
C LEU A 154 1.52 9.24 7.96
N TYR A 155 2.19 9.24 6.82
CA TYR A 155 2.36 10.39 5.94
C TYR A 155 1.31 10.42 4.83
N ALA A 156 0.90 9.26 4.32
CA ALA A 156 -0.09 9.17 3.25
C ALA A 156 -1.13 8.07 3.51
N LEU A 157 -2.39 8.47 3.49
CA LEU A 157 -3.55 7.60 3.50
C LEU A 157 -4.37 7.85 2.23
N SER A 158 -4.53 6.83 1.40
CA SER A 158 -5.41 6.88 0.24
C SER A 158 -6.32 5.67 0.18
N LEU A 159 -7.62 5.93 0.34
CA LEU A 159 -8.71 4.96 0.23
C LEU A 159 -9.60 5.25 -0.98
N THR A 160 -9.12 6.08 -1.92
CA THR A 160 -9.91 6.56 -3.07
C THR A 160 -10.58 5.43 -3.85
N SER A 161 -11.76 5.67 -4.42
CA SER A 161 -12.38 4.76 -5.38
C SER A 161 -12.57 3.35 -4.80
N ASN A 162 -13.29 3.30 -3.67
CA ASN A 162 -13.69 2.09 -2.95
C ASN A 162 -15.18 2.18 -2.56
N GLN A 163 -15.65 1.29 -1.70
CA GLN A 163 -17.03 1.20 -1.23
C GLN A 163 -17.17 1.54 0.26
N PHE A 164 -16.24 2.31 0.85
CA PHE A 164 -16.32 2.71 2.26
C PHE A 164 -17.54 3.62 2.51
N PHE A 165 -18.24 3.39 3.62
CA PHE A 165 -19.44 4.15 3.97
C PHE A 165 -19.45 4.61 5.43
N GLY A 166 -20.43 5.44 5.78
CA GLY A 166 -20.52 6.06 7.11
C GLY A 166 -19.74 7.35 7.22
N ALA A 167 -19.51 7.81 8.44
CA ALA A 167 -18.81 9.05 8.72
C ALA A 167 -17.29 8.86 8.76
N ILE A 168 -16.54 9.93 8.49
CA ILE A 168 -15.10 9.97 8.72
C ILE A 168 -14.86 9.94 10.24
N PRO A 169 -14.10 8.97 10.78
CA PRO A 169 -13.88 8.87 12.22
C PRO A 169 -13.07 10.07 12.73
N LEU A 170 -13.49 10.65 13.87
CA LEU A 170 -12.78 11.76 14.53
C LEU A 170 -11.34 11.39 14.91
N GLN A 171 -11.07 10.10 15.13
CA GLN A 171 -9.74 9.57 15.41
C GLN A 171 -8.74 9.88 14.30
N LEU A 172 -9.20 10.11 13.06
CA LEU A 172 -8.31 10.49 11.96
C LEU A 172 -7.56 11.79 12.25
N CYS A 173 -8.10 12.66 13.11
CA CYS A 173 -7.43 13.88 13.56
C CYS A 173 -6.20 13.63 14.46
N GLN A 174 -5.94 12.38 14.86
CA GLN A 174 -4.74 12.00 15.61
C GLN A 174 -3.52 11.77 14.70
N LEU A 175 -3.69 11.74 13.38
CA LEU A 175 -2.61 11.54 12.41
C LEU A 175 -1.87 12.86 12.14
N LEU A 176 -1.09 13.32 13.12
CA LEU A 176 -0.43 14.64 13.08
C LEU A 176 0.65 14.78 11.99
N PHE A 177 1.19 13.67 11.50
CA PHE A 177 2.17 13.63 10.41
C PHE A 177 1.54 13.47 9.03
N LEU A 178 0.21 13.30 8.96
CA LEU A 178 -0.48 13.05 7.70
C LEU A 178 -0.33 14.25 6.79
N GLN A 179 0.21 14.01 5.61
CA GLN A 179 0.30 15.00 4.55
C GLN A 179 -0.84 14.73 3.57
N ILE A 180 -1.00 13.47 3.16
CA ILE A 180 -1.89 13.07 2.07
C ILE A 180 -3.09 12.33 2.64
N LEU A 181 -4.31 12.83 2.38
CA LEU A 181 -5.55 12.17 2.75
C LEU A 181 -6.52 12.08 1.56
N ASP A 182 -6.54 10.95 0.86
CA ASP A 182 -7.50 10.73 -0.22
C ASP A 182 -8.64 9.79 0.17
N LEU A 183 -9.83 10.35 0.34
CA LEU A 183 -11.06 9.59 0.60
C LEU A 183 -12.08 9.68 -0.55
N SER A 184 -11.68 10.24 -1.69
CA SER A 184 -12.56 10.51 -2.83
C SER A 184 -13.20 9.23 -3.40
N ASN A 185 -14.30 9.36 -4.14
CA ASN A 185 -14.97 8.24 -4.81
C ASN A 185 -15.32 7.07 -3.86
N ASN A 186 -15.93 7.39 -2.72
CA ASN A 186 -16.47 6.42 -1.76
C ASN A 186 -17.95 6.72 -1.48
N LYS A 187 -18.57 5.96 -0.57
CA LYS A 187 -19.96 6.13 -0.09
C LYS A 187 -20.01 6.80 1.29
N LEU A 188 -19.01 7.62 1.62
CA LEU A 188 -18.91 8.35 2.89
C LEU A 188 -20.03 9.39 3.00
N ARG A 189 -20.51 9.63 4.22
CA ARG A 189 -21.62 10.54 4.55
C ARG A 189 -21.39 11.26 5.87
N GLY A 190 -22.19 12.29 6.14
CA GLY A 190 -22.06 13.08 7.37
C GLY A 190 -21.13 14.28 7.19
N THR A 191 -20.63 14.81 8.30
CA THR A 191 -19.77 16.00 8.30
C THR A 191 -18.30 15.64 8.18
N ILE A 192 -17.53 16.53 7.59
CA ILE A 192 -16.06 16.49 7.63
C ILE A 192 -15.63 16.92 9.05
N PRO A 193 -14.83 16.12 9.79
CA PRO A 193 -14.33 16.51 11.09
C PRO A 193 -13.55 17.82 11.02
N SER A 194 -14.01 18.86 11.73
CA SER A 194 -13.36 20.17 11.73
C SER A 194 -11.93 20.11 12.29
N CYS A 195 -11.62 19.12 13.12
CA CYS A 195 -10.27 18.88 13.63
C CYS A 195 -9.24 18.50 12.56
N LEU A 196 -9.65 18.12 11.35
CA LEU A 196 -8.70 17.92 10.24
C LEU A 196 -7.94 19.21 9.90
N ASN A 197 -8.54 20.39 10.19
CA ASN A 197 -7.86 21.68 10.04
C ASN A 197 -6.63 21.85 10.96
N ASN A 198 -6.50 21.02 12.00
CA ASN A 198 -5.36 21.05 12.92
C ASN A 198 -4.17 20.21 12.41
N ILE A 199 -4.35 19.43 11.33
CA ILE A 199 -3.27 18.64 10.74
C ILE A 199 -2.46 19.52 9.79
N ILE A 200 -1.57 20.33 10.37
CA ILE A 200 -0.75 21.30 9.64
C ILE A 200 0.13 20.65 8.56
N ALA A 201 0.53 19.40 8.75
CA ALA A 201 1.34 18.64 7.80
C ALA A 201 0.66 18.46 6.43
N MET A 202 -0.69 18.56 6.35
CA MET A 202 -1.43 18.50 5.09
C MET A 202 -1.30 19.79 4.24
N VAL A 203 -0.78 20.87 4.82
CA VAL A 203 -0.58 22.17 4.16
C VAL A 203 0.85 22.32 3.64
N ASP A 204 1.79 21.53 4.16
CA ASP A 204 3.18 21.55 3.69
C ASP A 204 3.26 21.07 2.23
N ASN A 205 4.00 21.82 1.40
CA ASN A 205 3.99 21.75 -0.07
C ASN A 205 4.67 20.50 -0.68
N GLY A 206 4.67 19.38 0.04
CA GLY A 206 5.13 18.07 -0.43
C GLY A 206 5.92 17.31 0.62
N LEU A 207 5.96 15.99 0.44
CA LEU A 207 6.87 15.10 1.16
C LEU A 207 8.30 15.62 0.98
N SER A 208 9.02 15.84 2.08
CA SER A 208 10.46 16.08 2.01
C SER A 208 11.09 14.94 1.20
N PRO A 209 12.05 15.19 0.29
CA PRO A 209 12.69 14.14 -0.50
C PRO A 209 13.36 13.04 0.36
N TYR A 210 13.55 13.30 1.66
CA TYR A 210 14.04 12.34 2.64
C TYR A 210 12.95 11.46 3.26
N GLN A 211 11.67 11.89 3.27
CA GLN A 211 10.55 11.12 3.84
C GLN A 211 10.07 9.98 2.93
N ASN A 212 10.37 10.08 1.62
CA ASN A 212 10.07 9.05 0.62
C ASN A 212 11.24 8.09 0.39
N LEU A 213 12.37 8.32 1.06
CA LEU A 213 13.58 7.53 0.89
C LEU A 213 13.64 6.46 1.98
N HIS A 214 13.43 5.22 1.56
CA HIS A 214 13.56 4.08 2.43
C HIS A 214 14.91 3.38 2.16
N SER A 215 15.69 3.14 3.21
CA SER A 215 17.02 2.53 3.13
C SER A 215 16.99 1.15 3.79
N TYR A 216 17.35 0.10 3.06
CA TYR A 216 17.32 -1.28 3.53
C TYR A 216 18.59 -2.02 3.12
N ASN A 217 19.42 -2.43 4.09
CA ASN A 217 20.67 -3.18 3.85
C ASN A 217 21.55 -2.58 2.73
N GLY A 218 21.67 -1.25 2.69
CA GLY A 218 22.46 -0.53 1.68
C GLY A 218 21.73 -0.22 0.37
N SER A 219 20.54 -0.79 0.14
CA SER A 219 19.67 -0.48 -0.99
C SER A 219 18.71 0.67 -0.66
N ARG A 220 18.36 1.48 -1.66
CA ARG A 220 17.48 2.64 -1.52
C ARG A 220 16.23 2.44 -2.37
N TYR A 221 15.07 2.49 -1.73
CA TYR A 221 13.78 2.61 -2.40
C TYR A 221 13.28 4.04 -2.24
N ILE A 222 12.93 4.67 -3.35
CA ILE A 222 12.27 5.98 -3.32
C ILE A 222 10.81 5.73 -3.66
N ASP A 223 9.92 6.10 -2.75
CA ASP A 223 8.50 6.01 -2.99
C ASP A 223 8.14 6.77 -4.26
N GLN A 224 7.63 6.03 -5.25
CA GLN A 224 7.29 6.55 -6.56
C GLN A 224 5.86 7.06 -6.63
N VAL A 225 5.06 6.98 -5.55
CA VAL A 225 3.73 7.58 -5.50
C VAL A 225 3.89 9.10 -5.46
N ARG A 226 4.16 9.66 -6.63
CA ARG A 226 4.01 11.07 -6.93
C ARG A 226 2.52 11.32 -6.97
N PHE A 227 1.95 11.66 -5.82
CA PHE A 227 0.69 12.38 -5.80
C PHE A 227 0.94 13.66 -6.60
N ASN A 228 0.41 13.71 -7.82
CA ASN A 228 0.61 14.84 -8.71
C ASN A 228 0.25 16.11 -7.92
N LYS A 229 1.10 17.15 -7.97
CA LYS A 229 0.82 18.45 -7.33
C LYS A 229 -0.59 18.97 -7.66
N LEU A 230 -1.13 18.61 -8.83
CA LEU A 230 -2.49 18.91 -9.26
C LEU A 230 -3.56 18.11 -8.50
N SER A 231 -3.36 16.83 -8.15
CA SER A 231 -4.35 16.04 -7.41
C SER A 231 -4.59 16.58 -6.00
N TYR A 232 -3.57 17.17 -5.38
CA TYR A 232 -3.69 17.87 -4.10
C TYR A 232 -4.54 19.14 -4.18
N VAL A 233 -4.30 19.97 -5.21
CA VAL A 233 -5.08 21.19 -5.45
C VAL A 233 -6.53 20.84 -5.79
N TYR A 234 -6.77 19.80 -6.59
CA TYR A 234 -8.12 19.32 -6.88
C TYR A 234 -8.81 18.65 -5.68
N MET A 235 -8.09 17.98 -4.79
CA MET A 235 -8.68 17.37 -3.61
C MET A 235 -9.04 18.40 -2.54
N LEU A 236 -8.18 19.40 -2.30
CA LEU A 236 -8.55 20.58 -1.50
C LEU A 236 -9.74 21.30 -2.15
N LEU A 237 -9.73 21.49 -3.48
CA LEU A 237 -10.88 22.08 -4.20
C LEU A 237 -12.12 21.18 -4.24
N PHE A 238 -12.03 19.86 -4.07
CA PHE A 238 -13.21 18.99 -4.00
C PHE A 238 -13.76 18.91 -2.58
N LEU A 239 -12.90 18.84 -1.56
CA LEU A 239 -13.29 18.90 -0.15
C LEU A 239 -13.84 20.29 0.23
N PHE A 240 -13.26 21.37 -0.29
CA PHE A 240 -13.75 22.74 -0.06
C PHE A 240 -14.75 23.23 -1.13
N GLY A 241 -14.67 22.78 -2.38
CA GLY A 241 -15.54 23.27 -3.47
C GLY A 241 -16.93 22.64 -3.50
N TYR A 242 -17.12 21.45 -2.92
CA TYR A 242 -18.47 20.94 -2.64
C TYR A 242 -19.17 21.71 -1.50
N ILE A 243 -18.40 22.43 -0.68
CA ILE A 243 -18.92 23.26 0.43
C ILE A 243 -19.42 24.64 -0.05
N ILE A 244 -19.01 25.14 -1.22
CA ILE A 244 -19.49 26.44 -1.73
C ILE A 244 -20.79 26.32 -2.55
N ARG A 245 -21.16 25.12 -3.02
CA ARG A 245 -22.34 24.94 -3.91
C ARG A 245 -23.61 24.37 -3.28
N THR A 246 -23.69 24.22 -1.95
CA THR A 246 -24.93 23.76 -1.29
C THR A 246 -25.40 24.66 -0.15
N THR A 247 -25.26 25.98 -0.32
CA THR A 247 -26.09 26.96 0.40
C THR A 247 -26.23 28.23 -0.45
N TYR A 248 -27.14 28.21 -1.43
CA TYR A 248 -28.01 29.33 -1.85
C TYR A 248 -29.17 28.77 -2.66
#